data_AF-A0A7C4NGK8-F1
#
_entry.id   AF-A0A7C4NGK8-F1
#
_cell.length_a   1.000
_cell.length_b   1.000
_cell.length_c   1.000
_cell.angle_alpha   90.00
_cell.angle_beta   90.00
_cell.angle_gamma   90.00
#
_symmetry.space_group_name_H-M   'P 1'
#
loop_
_entity.id
_entity.type
_entity.pdbx_description
1 polymer ?
#
loop_
_entity_poly.entity_id
_entity_poly.type
_entity_poly.pdbx_seq_one_letter_code
_entity_poly.pdbx_strand_id
1 'polypeptide(L)'
;MSRGAKIAFIGAGSARWTSRILIDLFLNEDLRKSEIWLMDIDEYRLSIISTLAKRYVEELKLPARIHATKNREESIKDADFVVSTALPKGYLYYERMRNLSEECGYYRGINSVEWNYVGDYHTIWGYYLFKLHMDIARDIEELAPDAWFFIVSNPVLELTTMIARETKVKVVGICHGF
;
A
#
# COMPACT_ATOMS: atom_id res chain seq x y z
N MET A 1 -3.33 -29.38 -8.22
CA MET A 1 -4.08 -28.15 -8.55
C MET A 1 -3.30 -26.99 -7.95
N SER A 2 -2.89 -26.01 -8.75
CA SER A 2 -2.13 -24.86 -8.24
C SER A 2 -2.98 -24.07 -7.25
N ARG A 3 -2.37 -23.65 -6.12
CA ARG A 3 -2.98 -22.71 -5.18
C ARG A 3 -3.23 -21.37 -5.90
N GLY A 4 -4.31 -20.67 -5.55
CA GLY A 4 -4.50 -19.28 -6.00
C GLY A 4 -3.44 -18.37 -5.38
N ALA A 5 -3.15 -17.24 -6.03
CA ALA A 5 -2.15 -16.29 -5.55
C ALA A 5 -2.57 -15.69 -4.21
N LYS A 6 -1.66 -15.62 -3.24
CA LYS A 6 -1.86 -14.85 -2.00
C LYS A 6 -1.41 -13.39 -2.22
N ILE A 7 -2.34 -12.46 -2.08
CA ILE A 7 -2.12 -11.03 -2.33
C ILE A 7 -2.39 -10.25 -1.03
N ALA A 8 -1.34 -9.65 -0.48
CA ALA A 8 -1.42 -8.82 0.72
C ALA A 8 -1.55 -7.34 0.35
N PHE A 9 -2.55 -6.66 0.89
CA PHE A 9 -2.74 -5.21 0.76
C PHE A 9 -2.38 -4.54 2.08
N ILE A 10 -1.31 -3.76 2.09
CA ILE A 10 -0.89 -2.94 3.25
C ILE A 10 -1.43 -1.52 3.08
N GLY A 11 -2.20 -1.05 4.07
CA GLY A 11 -2.97 0.20 3.96
C GLY A 11 -4.30 0.01 3.24
N ALA A 12 -4.89 -1.18 3.33
CA ALA A 12 -6.11 -1.57 2.62
C ALA A 12 -7.31 -0.64 2.89
N GLY A 13 -7.31 0.11 4.00
CA GLY A 13 -8.30 1.13 4.33
C GLY A 13 -8.30 2.32 3.37
N SER A 14 -7.37 2.40 2.42
CA SER A 14 -7.46 3.26 1.22
C SER A 14 -8.58 2.78 0.29
N ALA A 15 -9.83 2.87 0.74
CA ALA A 15 -10.98 2.16 0.17
C ALA A 15 -11.17 2.39 -1.34
N ARG A 16 -10.86 3.59 -1.84
CA ARG A 16 -10.94 3.89 -3.29
C ARG A 16 -9.89 3.14 -4.11
N TRP A 17 -8.67 3.05 -3.61
CA TRP A 17 -7.57 2.34 -4.27
C TRP A 17 -7.76 0.84 -4.18
N THR A 18 -7.99 0.34 -2.97
CA THR A 18 -8.18 -1.08 -2.72
C THR A 18 -9.38 -1.63 -3.49
N SER A 19 -10.54 -0.96 -3.46
CA SER A 19 -11.73 -1.47 -4.17
C SER A 19 -11.53 -1.55 -5.68
N ARG A 20 -10.85 -0.59 -6.30
CA ARG A 20 -10.53 -0.64 -7.74
C ARG A 20 -9.65 -1.82 -8.10
N ILE A 21 -8.57 -2.03 -7.35
CA ILE A 21 -7.66 -3.16 -7.60
C ILE A 21 -8.40 -4.49 -7.37
N LEU A 22 -9.24 -4.59 -6.34
CA LEU A 22 -10.04 -5.79 -6.11
C LEU A 22 -11.00 -6.10 -7.26
N ILE A 23 -11.68 -5.10 -7.81
CA ILE A 23 -12.54 -5.27 -8.98
C ILE A 23 -11.73 -5.84 -10.15
N ASP A 24 -10.57 -5.28 -10.45
CA ASP A 24 -9.72 -5.75 -11.55
C ASP A 24 -9.25 -7.20 -11.33
N LEU A 25 -8.89 -7.56 -10.09
CA LEU A 25 -8.53 -8.94 -9.72
C LEU A 25 -9.70 -9.92 -9.90
N PHE A 26 -10.92 -9.50 -9.58
CA PHE A 26 -12.12 -10.32 -9.69
C PHE A 26 -12.60 -10.50 -11.13
N LEU A 27 -12.37 -9.50 -11.98
CA LEU A 27 -12.69 -9.59 -13.40
C LEU A 27 -11.71 -10.48 -14.16
N ASN A 28 -10.45 -10.54 -13.73
CA ASN A 28 -9.42 -11.39 -14.33
C ASN A 28 -9.56 -12.87 -13.95
N GLU A 29 -9.84 -13.73 -14.93
CA GLU A 29 -10.14 -15.15 -14.71
C GLU A 29 -9.02 -15.93 -14.01
N ASP A 30 -7.77 -15.61 -14.30
CA ASP A 30 -6.59 -16.27 -13.74
C ASP A 30 -6.40 -15.93 -12.24
N LEU A 31 -6.97 -14.82 -11.79
CA LEU A 31 -6.83 -14.30 -10.43
C LEU A 31 -8.09 -14.48 -9.57
N ARG A 32 -9.19 -15.00 -10.12
CA ARG A 32 -10.46 -15.21 -9.38
C ARG A 32 -10.35 -16.12 -8.16
N LYS A 33 -9.33 -16.98 -8.10
CA LYS A 33 -9.07 -17.91 -6.97
C LYS A 33 -8.10 -17.34 -5.93
N SER A 34 -7.72 -16.06 -6.05
CA SER A 34 -6.75 -15.44 -5.16
C SER A 34 -7.22 -15.40 -3.71
N GLU A 35 -6.25 -15.46 -2.82
CA GLU A 35 -6.42 -15.24 -1.39
C GLU A 35 -6.01 -13.81 -1.06
N ILE A 36 -6.99 -12.97 -0.77
CA ILE A 36 -6.82 -11.54 -0.55
C ILE A 36 -6.70 -11.26 0.94
N TRP A 37 -5.60 -10.65 1.35
CA TRP A 37 -5.34 -10.23 2.71
C TRP A 37 -5.38 -8.70 2.80
N LEU A 38 -6.37 -8.18 3.50
CA LEU A 38 -6.55 -6.75 3.72
C LEU A 38 -5.95 -6.38 5.08
N MET A 39 -4.90 -5.56 5.07
CA MET A 39 -4.25 -5.10 6.28
C MET A 39 -4.36 -3.58 6.42
N ASP A 40 -4.89 -3.13 7.55
CA ASP A 40 -4.86 -1.72 7.97
C ASP A 40 -4.81 -1.63 9.50
N ILE A 41 -4.28 -0.53 10.01
CA ILE A 41 -4.23 -0.25 11.45
C ILE A 41 -5.55 0.35 11.96
N ASP A 42 -6.32 0.98 11.06
CA ASP A 42 -7.62 1.58 11.33
C ASP A 42 -8.74 0.54 11.18
N GLU A 43 -9.34 0.17 12.30
CA GLU A 43 -10.38 -0.86 12.36
C GLU A 43 -11.65 -0.48 11.59
N TYR A 44 -12.05 0.79 11.64
CA TYR A 44 -13.24 1.26 10.94
C TYR A 44 -13.03 1.18 9.43
N ARG A 45 -11.92 1.70 8.93
CA ARG A 45 -11.59 1.66 7.50
C ARG A 45 -11.40 0.22 7.01
N LEU A 46 -10.77 -0.63 7.82
CA LEU A 46 -10.60 -2.05 7.52
C LEU A 46 -11.96 -2.78 7.43
N SER A 47 -12.88 -2.49 8.35
CA SER A 47 -14.22 -3.10 8.36
C SER A 47 -15.02 -2.75 7.09
N ILE A 48 -14.93 -1.51 6.62
CA ILE A 48 -15.58 -1.05 5.39
C ILE A 48 -15.06 -1.84 4.19
N ILE A 49 -13.75 -1.85 3.99
CA ILE A 49 -13.17 -2.47 2.79
C ILE A 49 -13.32 -3.99 2.81
N SER A 50 -13.22 -4.63 3.98
CA SER A 50 -13.49 -6.06 4.13
C SER A 50 -14.94 -6.41 3.80
N THR A 51 -15.90 -5.61 4.27
CA THR A 51 -17.33 -5.82 3.97
C THR A 51 -17.60 -5.69 2.48
N LEU A 52 -17.05 -4.65 1.84
CA LEU A 52 -17.18 -4.45 0.42
C LEU A 52 -16.56 -5.60 -0.39
N ALA A 53 -15.35 -6.04 -0.04
CA ALA A 53 -14.67 -7.14 -0.71
C ALA A 53 -15.44 -8.46 -0.60
N LYS A 54 -15.94 -8.80 0.59
CA LYS A 54 -16.77 -10.01 0.81
C LYS A 54 -18.07 -9.96 0.00
N ARG A 55 -18.71 -8.79 -0.06
CA ARG A 55 -19.92 -8.59 -0.85
C ARG A 55 -19.69 -8.79 -2.35
N TYR A 56 -18.57 -8.32 -2.90
CA TYR A 56 -18.21 -8.61 -4.29
C TYR A 56 -18.06 -10.11 -4.54
N VAL A 57 -17.36 -10.82 -3.66
CA VAL A 57 -17.17 -12.27 -3.77
C VAL A 57 -18.50 -13.03 -3.74
N GLU A 58 -19.42 -12.63 -2.85
CA GLU A 58 -20.74 -13.25 -2.72
C GLU A 58 -21.63 -12.96 -3.94
N GLU A 59 -21.76 -11.69 -4.35
CA GLU A 59 -22.63 -11.30 -5.46
C GLU A 59 -22.14 -11.87 -6.81
N LEU A 60 -20.83 -11.94 -7.01
CA LEU A 60 -20.21 -12.47 -8.24
C LEU A 60 -19.93 -13.98 -8.16
N LYS A 61 -20.23 -14.64 -7.03
CA LYS A 61 -20.00 -16.07 -6.77
C LYS A 61 -18.56 -16.50 -7.06
N LEU A 62 -17.60 -15.70 -6.60
CA LEU A 62 -16.18 -15.93 -6.85
C LEU A 62 -15.59 -16.91 -5.84
N PRO A 63 -14.60 -17.73 -6.24
CA PRO A 63 -13.91 -18.64 -5.33
C PRO A 63 -12.82 -17.95 -4.47
N ALA A 64 -12.68 -16.63 -4.57
CA ALA A 64 -11.69 -15.85 -3.82
C ALA A 64 -11.94 -15.92 -2.31
N ARG A 65 -10.87 -15.88 -1.53
CA ARG A 65 -10.94 -15.81 -0.06
C ARG A 65 -10.53 -14.44 0.42
N ILE A 66 -11.31 -13.84 1.34
CA ILE A 66 -11.03 -12.51 1.89
C ILE A 66 -10.68 -12.63 3.37
N HIS A 67 -9.48 -12.18 3.71
CA HIS A 67 -8.95 -12.09 5.06
C HIS A 67 -8.75 -10.62 5.43
N ALA A 68 -9.00 -10.27 6.69
CA ALA A 68 -8.76 -8.93 7.22
C ALA A 68 -7.97 -9.06 8.52
N THR A 69 -6.89 -8.30 8.65
CA THR A 69 -6.04 -8.34 9.83
C THR A 69 -5.44 -6.96 10.13
N LYS A 70 -5.07 -6.73 11.38
CA LYS A 70 -4.26 -5.58 11.79
C LYS A 70 -2.79 -5.96 11.93
N ASN A 71 -2.45 -7.24 11.78
CA ASN A 71 -1.09 -7.76 11.84
C ASN A 71 -0.48 -7.80 10.43
N ARG A 72 0.57 -7.01 10.24
CA ARG A 72 1.27 -6.90 8.95
C ARG A 72 1.97 -8.19 8.55
N GLU A 73 2.71 -8.79 9.47
CA GLU A 73 3.45 -10.04 9.24
C GLU A 73 2.51 -11.18 8.84
N GLU A 74 1.35 -11.28 9.49
CA GLU A 74 0.32 -12.28 9.16
C GLU A 74 -0.16 -12.14 7.70
N SER A 75 -0.39 -10.90 7.26
CA SER A 75 -0.79 -10.63 5.88
C SER A 75 0.31 -10.96 4.86
N ILE A 76 1.57 -10.70 5.20
CA ILE A 76 2.73 -10.87 4.30
C ILE A 76 3.17 -12.33 4.19
N LYS A 77 3.08 -13.10 5.26
CA LYS A 77 3.59 -14.48 5.32
C LYS A 77 3.12 -15.33 4.14
N ASP A 78 4.04 -15.95 3.41
CA ASP A 78 3.77 -16.80 2.23
C ASP A 78 3.04 -16.09 1.07
N ALA A 79 3.02 -14.75 1.04
CA ALA A 79 2.41 -13.97 -0.04
C ALA A 79 3.18 -14.11 -1.36
N ASP A 80 2.46 -14.14 -2.47
CA ASP A 80 3.06 -14.04 -3.81
C ASP A 80 3.21 -12.57 -4.22
N PHE A 81 2.32 -11.70 -3.71
CA PHE A 81 2.28 -10.28 -4.02
C PHE A 81 1.96 -9.46 -2.76
N VAL A 82 2.70 -8.38 -2.55
CA VAL A 82 2.43 -7.38 -1.51
C VAL A 82 2.21 -6.03 -2.18
N VAL A 83 1.09 -5.38 -1.89
CA VAL A 83 0.68 -4.09 -2.47
C VAL A 83 0.58 -3.07 -1.35
N SER A 84 1.42 -2.03 -1.38
CA SER A 84 1.35 -0.91 -0.42
C SER A 84 0.61 0.27 -1.02
N THR A 85 -0.44 0.69 -0.32
CA THR A 85 -1.15 1.97 -0.50
C THR A 85 -1.15 2.79 0.80
N ALA A 86 -0.30 2.38 1.76
CA ALA A 86 -0.27 2.95 3.10
C ALA A 86 0.29 4.38 3.11
N LEU A 87 -0.37 5.24 3.89
CA LEU A 87 0.04 6.61 4.18
C LEU A 87 0.14 6.79 5.71
N PRO A 88 1.29 6.47 6.32
CA PRO A 88 1.44 6.56 7.77
C PRO A 88 1.24 7.99 8.25
N LYS A 89 0.59 8.15 9.42
CA LYS A 89 0.16 9.44 10.01
C LYS A 89 -0.95 10.19 9.24
N GLY A 90 -1.20 9.84 7.97
CA GLY A 90 -2.28 10.38 7.15
C GLY A 90 -2.14 11.86 6.81
N TYR A 91 -3.10 12.39 6.04
CA TYR A 91 -3.06 13.75 5.50
C TYR A 91 -3.02 14.86 6.56
N LEU A 92 -3.64 14.65 7.73
CA LEU A 92 -3.64 15.66 8.80
C LEU A 92 -2.24 15.94 9.35
N TYR A 93 -1.37 14.93 9.39
CA TYR A 93 0.02 15.12 9.76
C TYR A 93 0.75 16.00 8.73
N TYR A 94 0.52 15.75 7.45
CA TYR A 94 1.16 16.54 6.39
C TYR A 94 0.68 17.99 6.34
N GLU A 95 -0.61 18.24 6.51
CA GLU A 95 -1.13 19.61 6.57
C GLU A 95 -0.61 20.35 7.79
N ARG A 96 -0.45 19.68 8.94
CA ARG A 96 0.19 20.28 10.11
C ARG A 96 1.65 20.69 9.82
N MET A 97 2.42 19.81 9.19
CA MET A 97 3.81 20.10 8.84
C MET A 97 3.91 21.23 7.80
N ARG A 98 2.96 21.26 6.84
CA ARG A 98 2.84 22.35 5.87
C ARG A 98 2.62 23.69 6.57
N ASN A 99 1.63 23.77 7.46
CA ASN A 99 1.32 25.00 8.20
C ASN A 99 2.51 25.52 9.00
N LEU A 100 3.18 24.64 9.77
CA LEU A 100 4.38 25.02 10.55
C LEU A 100 5.51 25.57 9.68
N SER A 101 5.60 25.12 8.44
CA SER A 101 6.64 25.56 7.51
C SER A 101 6.29 26.86 6.82
N GLU A 102 5.01 27.07 6.53
CA GLU A 102 4.50 28.34 6.01
C GLU A 102 4.68 29.47 7.05
N GLU A 103 4.49 29.18 8.35
CA GLU A 103 4.83 30.09 9.45
C GLU A 103 6.31 30.51 9.43
N CYS A 104 7.19 29.65 8.92
CA CYS A 104 8.63 29.91 8.78
C CYS A 104 9.02 30.51 7.41
N GLY A 105 8.04 30.91 6.58
CA GLY A 105 8.28 31.54 5.28
C GLY A 105 8.40 30.56 4.09
N TYR A 106 8.18 29.26 4.29
CA TYR A 106 8.20 28.27 3.20
C TYR A 106 6.80 28.05 2.66
N TYR A 107 6.40 28.85 1.67
CA TYR A 107 5.11 28.70 0.99
C TYR A 107 4.93 27.27 0.45
N ARG A 108 3.79 26.64 0.75
CA ARG A 108 3.46 25.22 0.48
C ARG A 108 4.26 24.18 1.26
N GLY A 109 5.10 24.63 2.19
CA GLY A 109 5.91 23.82 3.10
C GLY A 109 7.25 23.40 2.50
N ILE A 110 8.21 23.01 3.36
CA ILE A 110 9.59 22.75 2.89
C ILE A 110 9.70 21.54 1.95
N ASN A 111 8.69 20.67 1.90
CA ASN A 111 8.62 19.55 0.95
C ASN A 111 8.33 19.99 -0.48
N SER A 112 7.77 21.17 -0.69
CA SER A 112 7.53 21.73 -2.02
C SER A 112 8.82 22.34 -2.54
N VAL A 113 9.58 21.54 -3.28
CA VAL A 113 10.87 21.91 -3.83
C VAL A 113 10.81 21.96 -5.35
N GLU A 114 11.84 22.52 -5.98
CA GLU A 114 11.97 22.50 -7.44
C GLU A 114 11.82 21.06 -7.97
N TRP A 115 10.94 20.90 -8.96
CA TRP A 115 10.55 19.62 -9.59
C TRP A 115 9.82 18.61 -8.69
N ASN A 116 9.46 18.99 -7.47
CA ASN A 116 8.54 18.23 -6.63
C ASN A 116 7.56 19.17 -5.89
N TYR A 117 6.45 19.50 -6.56
CA TYR A 117 5.38 20.35 -6.01
C TYR A 117 4.12 19.57 -5.60
N VAL A 118 4.14 18.25 -5.72
CA VAL A 118 2.96 17.41 -5.45
C VAL A 118 2.68 17.39 -3.94
N GLY A 119 1.47 17.79 -3.56
CA GLY A 119 1.15 18.17 -2.18
C GLY A 119 1.28 17.06 -1.14
N ASP A 120 1.15 15.80 -1.55
CA ASP A 120 1.26 14.58 -0.73
C ASP A 120 2.52 13.75 -1.06
N TYR A 121 3.44 14.30 -1.86
CA TYR A 121 4.67 13.64 -2.30
C TYR A 121 5.86 14.08 -1.44
N HIS A 122 5.89 13.56 -0.21
CA HIS A 122 6.80 14.04 0.83
C HIS A 122 8.12 13.28 0.86
N THR A 123 9.22 14.01 0.64
CA THR A 123 10.60 13.48 0.73
C THR A 123 11.29 13.94 2.02
N ILE A 124 11.28 15.22 2.35
CA ILE A 124 11.96 15.76 3.55
C ILE A 124 11.26 15.37 4.86
N TRP A 125 9.92 15.35 4.89
CA TRP A 125 9.14 14.82 6.04
C TRP A 125 8.72 13.36 5.85
N GLY A 126 9.27 12.69 4.84
CA GLY A 126 8.90 11.33 4.46
C GLY A 126 9.38 10.25 5.43
N TYR A 127 10.03 10.59 6.56
CA TYR A 127 10.66 9.61 7.46
C TYR A 127 9.73 8.42 7.80
N TYR A 128 8.50 8.68 8.23
CA TYR A 128 7.56 7.61 8.59
C TYR A 128 7.16 6.75 7.39
N LEU A 129 7.09 7.33 6.19
CA LEU A 129 6.85 6.60 4.94
C LEU A 129 8.04 5.70 4.60
N PHE A 130 9.27 6.25 4.61
CA PHE A 130 10.48 5.48 4.34
C PHE A 130 10.67 4.35 5.33
N LYS A 131 10.50 4.64 6.62
CA LYS A 131 10.62 3.64 7.69
C LYS A 131 9.61 2.51 7.51
N LEU A 132 8.33 2.84 7.28
CA LEU A 132 7.30 1.82 7.07
C LEU A 132 7.60 0.94 5.85
N HIS A 133 8.00 1.51 4.72
CA HIS A 133 8.26 0.73 3.51
C HIS A 133 9.52 -0.12 3.63
N MET A 134 10.54 0.38 4.34
CA MET A 134 11.70 -0.44 4.69
C MET A 134 11.31 -1.61 5.59
N ASP A 135 10.47 -1.38 6.60
CA ASP A 135 9.97 -2.44 7.49
C ASP A 135 9.15 -3.48 6.72
N ILE A 136 8.25 -3.04 5.81
CA ILE A 136 7.53 -3.96 4.91
C ILE A 136 8.50 -4.80 4.09
N ALA A 137 9.55 -4.18 3.53
CA ALA A 137 10.51 -4.92 2.71
C ALA A 137 11.31 -5.94 3.53
N ARG A 138 11.67 -5.63 4.78
CA ARG A 138 12.33 -6.60 5.68
C ARG A 138 11.39 -7.75 6.05
N ASP A 139 10.12 -7.46 6.34
CA ASP A 139 9.11 -8.51 6.57
C ASP A 139 8.93 -9.40 5.33
N ILE A 140 9.01 -8.83 4.12
CA ILE A 140 8.96 -9.61 2.87
C ILE A 140 10.19 -10.51 2.74
N GLU A 141 11.41 -10.00 2.98
CA GLU A 141 12.64 -10.81 2.91
C GLU A 141 12.59 -12.02 3.86
N GLU A 142 11.98 -11.86 5.03
CA GLU A 142 11.88 -12.92 6.04
C GLU A 142 10.72 -13.88 5.79
N LEU A 143 9.53 -13.35 5.50
CA LEU A 143 8.27 -14.11 5.54
C LEU A 143 7.75 -14.51 4.16
N ALA A 144 8.22 -13.86 3.09
CA ALA A 144 7.78 -14.10 1.71
C ALA A 144 8.87 -13.70 0.69
N PRO A 145 10.07 -14.32 0.72
CA PRO A 145 11.22 -13.87 -0.06
C PRO A 145 11.01 -13.88 -1.58
N ASP A 146 10.06 -14.68 -2.06
CA ASP A 146 9.68 -14.76 -3.47
C ASP A 146 8.52 -13.82 -3.85
N ALA A 147 8.02 -12.98 -2.94
CA ALA A 147 6.96 -12.04 -3.25
C ALA A 147 7.46 -10.90 -4.15
N TRP A 148 6.54 -10.36 -4.96
CA TRP A 148 6.72 -9.04 -5.56
C TRP A 148 6.12 -7.96 -4.66
N PHE A 149 6.87 -6.87 -4.46
CA PHE A 149 6.43 -5.71 -3.72
C PHE A 149 6.02 -4.57 -4.68
N PHE A 150 4.72 -4.31 -4.75
CA PHE A 150 4.13 -3.23 -5.51
C PHE A 150 3.93 -2.00 -4.62
N ILE A 151 4.57 -0.90 -4.98
CA ILE A 151 4.45 0.38 -4.26
C ILE A 151 3.56 1.31 -5.07
N VAL A 152 2.36 1.58 -4.55
CA VAL A 152 1.43 2.59 -5.10
C VAL A 152 1.49 3.88 -4.29
N SER A 153 1.94 3.81 -3.03
CA SER A 153 2.15 4.97 -2.16
C SER A 153 3.21 5.92 -2.69
N ASN A 154 2.99 7.22 -2.48
CA ASN A 154 4.01 8.24 -2.63
C ASN A 154 4.97 8.28 -1.43
N PRO A 155 6.23 8.70 -1.61
CA PRO A 155 6.87 9.10 -2.87
C PRO A 155 7.38 7.89 -3.69
N VAL A 156 6.71 7.54 -4.79
CA VAL A 156 6.93 6.26 -5.50
C VAL A 156 8.36 6.10 -6.01
N LEU A 157 8.98 7.16 -6.54
CA LEU A 157 10.34 7.13 -7.06
C LEU A 157 11.34 6.82 -5.94
N GLU A 158 11.31 7.58 -4.85
CA GLU A 158 12.23 7.49 -3.73
C GLU A 158 12.02 6.18 -2.96
N LEU A 159 10.78 5.78 -2.72
CA LEU A 159 10.46 4.51 -2.06
C LEU A 159 10.96 3.32 -2.88
N THR A 160 10.64 3.28 -4.18
CA THR A 160 11.08 2.18 -5.06
C THR A 160 12.60 2.15 -5.17
N THR A 161 13.25 3.31 -5.31
CA THR A 161 14.72 3.42 -5.37
C THR A 161 15.37 2.92 -4.09
N MET A 162 14.85 3.31 -2.93
CA MET A 162 15.36 2.89 -1.63
C MET A 162 15.26 1.37 -1.47
N ILE A 163 14.09 0.79 -1.73
CA ILE A 163 13.90 -0.66 -1.57
C ILE A 163 14.78 -1.45 -2.55
N ALA A 164 14.87 -1.01 -3.81
CA ALA A 164 15.69 -1.69 -4.82
C ALA A 164 17.20 -1.66 -4.51
N ARG A 165 17.68 -0.65 -3.78
CA ARG A 165 19.10 -0.50 -3.41
C ARG A 165 19.47 -1.21 -2.11
N GLU A 166 18.58 -1.19 -1.13
CA GLU A 166 18.90 -1.58 0.26
C GLU A 166 18.39 -2.99 0.62
N THR A 167 17.66 -3.65 -0.27
CA THR A 167 17.03 -4.97 -0.03
C THR A 167 17.13 -5.88 -1.26
N LYS A 168 16.83 -7.16 -1.08
CA LYS A 168 16.74 -8.15 -2.17
C LYS A 168 15.31 -8.34 -2.69
N VAL A 169 14.35 -7.55 -2.20
CA VAL A 169 12.94 -7.67 -2.56
C VAL A 169 12.74 -7.32 -4.03
N LYS A 170 11.93 -8.13 -4.73
CA LYS A 170 11.48 -7.83 -6.10
C LYS A 170 10.47 -6.68 -6.04
N VAL A 171 10.93 -5.46 -6.28
CA VAL A 171 10.10 -4.26 -6.11
C VAL A 171 9.75 -3.60 -7.45
N VAL A 172 8.55 -3.06 -7.54
CA VAL A 172 8.13 -2.19 -8.64
C VAL A 172 7.22 -1.08 -8.12
N GLY A 173 7.50 0.16 -8.55
CA GLY A 173 6.65 1.31 -8.30
C GLY A 173 5.57 1.44 -9.37
N ILE A 174 4.32 1.65 -8.97
CA ILE A 174 3.18 1.85 -9.87
C ILE A 174 2.59 3.23 -9.62
N CYS A 175 2.44 4.02 -10.68
CA CYS A 175 1.74 5.28 -10.68
C CYS A 175 0.90 5.39 -11.96
N HIS A 176 -0.17 6.18 -11.93
CA HIS A 176 -1.08 6.40 -13.06
C HIS A 176 -0.83 7.77 -13.73
N GLY A 177 0.42 8.23 -13.75
CA GLY A 177 0.78 9.53 -14.32
C GLY A 177 0.18 9.71 -15.71
N PHE A 178 -0.52 10.83 -15.88
CA PHE A 178 -1.08 11.31 -17.14
C PHE A 178 -0.31 12.56 -17.59
#